data_AF-A0A0R3CZS9-F1
#
_entry.id   AF-A0A0R3CZS9-F1
#
_cell.length_a   1.000
_cell.length_b   1.000
_cell.length_c   1.000
_cell.angle_alpha   90.00
_cell.angle_beta   90.00
_cell.angle_gamma   90.00
#
_symmetry.space_group_name_H-M   'P 1'
#
loop_
_entity.id
_entity.type
_entity.pdbx_description
1 polymer ?
#
loop_
_entity_poly.entity_id
_entity_poly.type
_entity_poly.pdbx_seq_one_letter_code
_entity_poly.pdbx_strand_id
1 'polypeptide(L)'
;MDVLTSSSATVPTMPNAAYTLKRRIGSIKTNASGQWVKFIQDGDQFYWDLPVADIVATNPGTALVVRTLPSTPLGLRVAAVLSVVGGAPTATNVPAGIYVWDPAINSTPTLGAGGVVTIEPYSANASPLYAGGQTVVMTNTSQQVNSKVSVSGSDTSLTITVIGWIDRRGRDS
;
A
#
# COMPACT_ATOMS: atom_id res chain seq x y z
N MET A 1 23.34 11.82 -20.66
CA MET A 1 21.99 11.87 -20.07
C MET A 1 22.04 12.81 -18.88
N ASP A 2 21.00 13.60 -18.68
CA ASP A 2 20.82 14.47 -17.52
C ASP A 2 19.69 13.90 -16.64
N VAL A 3 19.79 14.07 -15.33
CA VAL A 3 18.83 13.54 -14.36
C VAL A 3 18.29 14.68 -13.51
N LEU A 4 16.96 14.81 -13.51
CA LEU A 4 16.23 15.79 -12.72
C LEU A 4 15.37 15.08 -11.67
N THR A 5 15.42 15.55 -10.42
CA THR A 5 14.43 15.22 -9.39
C THR A 5 13.32 16.27 -9.37
N SER A 6 12.07 15.85 -9.44
CA SER A 6 10.89 16.71 -9.45
C SER A 6 9.86 16.24 -8.44
N SER A 7 9.14 17.17 -7.81
CA SER A 7 7.99 16.88 -6.94
C SER A 7 6.72 16.47 -7.71
N SER A 8 6.71 16.66 -9.03
CA SER A 8 5.64 16.23 -9.92
C SER A 8 6.15 15.23 -10.96
N ALA A 9 5.50 14.07 -11.03
CA ALA A 9 5.79 13.03 -12.01
C ALA A 9 5.17 13.30 -13.39
N THR A 10 4.10 14.09 -13.46
CA THR A 10 3.37 14.40 -14.70
C THR A 10 3.78 15.74 -15.31
N VAL A 11 4.25 16.68 -14.48
CA VAL A 11 4.68 18.02 -14.91
C VAL A 11 6.01 18.37 -14.25
N PRO A 12 7.13 17.72 -14.63
CA PRO A 12 8.43 18.04 -14.07
C PRO A 12 8.89 19.44 -14.49
N THR A 13 9.39 20.22 -13.52
CA THR A 13 9.95 21.57 -13.76
C THR A 13 11.32 21.46 -14.43
N MET A 14 11.35 21.56 -15.76
CA MET A 14 12.59 21.41 -16.51
C MET A 14 13.51 22.63 -16.31
N PRO A 15 14.82 22.43 -16.12
CA PRO A 15 15.77 23.53 -15.92
C PRO A 15 15.99 24.37 -17.19
N ASN A 16 15.69 23.82 -18.37
CA ASN A 16 15.76 24.50 -19.66
C ASN A 16 14.69 23.96 -20.60
N ALA A 17 14.07 24.84 -21.39
CA ALA A 17 13.11 24.51 -22.44
C ALA A 17 13.70 23.63 -23.57
N ALA A 18 15.02 23.59 -23.73
CA ALA A 18 15.68 22.75 -24.73
C ALA A 18 15.53 21.24 -24.48
N TYR A 19 15.21 20.82 -23.24
CA TYR A 19 14.95 19.42 -22.91
C TYR A 19 13.53 19.01 -23.30
N THR A 20 13.36 18.56 -24.55
CA THR A 20 12.07 18.17 -25.12
C THR A 20 11.75 16.68 -24.94
N LEU A 21 12.77 15.83 -24.86
CA LEU A 21 12.65 14.40 -24.60
C LEU A 21 12.91 14.10 -23.13
N LYS A 22 11.97 13.41 -22.48
CA LYS A 22 12.07 13.03 -21.07
C LYS A 22 11.37 11.72 -20.81
N ARG A 23 11.91 10.96 -19.86
CA ARG A 23 11.31 9.72 -19.36
C ARG A 23 11.48 9.68 -17.84
N ARG A 24 10.44 9.27 -17.12
CA ARG A 24 10.55 9.03 -15.68
C ARG A 24 11.31 7.75 -15.42
N ILE A 25 12.34 7.81 -14.58
CA ILE A 25 13.19 6.67 -14.22
C ILE A 25 12.76 5.97 -12.93
N GLY A 26 12.01 6.67 -12.07
CA GLY A 26 11.52 6.15 -10.80
C GLY A 26 10.94 7.26 -9.92
N SER A 27 10.75 6.95 -8.65
CA SER A 27 10.34 7.86 -7.59
C SER A 27 11.17 7.55 -6.35
N ILE A 28 11.46 8.57 -5.55
CA ILE A 28 12.26 8.44 -4.33
C ILE A 28 11.53 9.13 -3.17
N LYS A 29 11.88 8.75 -1.95
CA LYS A 29 11.40 9.38 -0.71
C LYS A 29 12.60 9.94 0.06
N THR A 30 12.44 11.12 0.64
CA THR A 30 13.40 11.67 1.59
C THR A 30 12.93 11.43 3.03
N ASN A 31 13.87 11.31 3.94
CA ASN A 31 13.60 11.35 5.38
C ASN A 31 13.37 12.81 5.84
N ALA A 32 13.11 13.00 7.14
CA ALA A 32 12.90 14.32 7.73
C ALA A 32 14.12 15.26 7.60
N SER A 33 15.32 14.71 7.36
CA SER A 33 16.56 15.46 7.15
C SER A 33 16.87 15.71 5.66
N GLY A 34 15.94 15.37 4.75
CA GLY A 34 16.12 15.56 3.31
C GLY A 34 17.05 14.53 2.64
N GLN A 35 17.51 13.51 3.36
CA GLN A 35 18.35 12.45 2.81
C GLN A 35 17.47 11.40 2.13
N TRP A 36 17.98 10.79 1.06
CA TRP A 36 17.26 9.70 0.38
C TRP A 36 17.12 8.50 1.32
N VAL A 37 15.90 7.98 1.41
CA VAL A 37 15.67 6.69 2.07
C VAL A 37 16.23 5.61 1.16
N LYS A 38 17.06 4.72 1.72
CA LYS A 38 17.71 3.66 0.97
C LYS A 38 16.68 2.68 0.41
N PHE A 39 16.83 2.34 -0.87
CA PHE A 39 15.99 1.39 -1.58
C PHE A 39 16.83 0.52 -2.52
N ILE A 40 16.29 -0.63 -2.88
CA ILE A 40 16.81 -1.57 -3.88
C ILE A 40 15.88 -1.48 -5.08
N GLN A 41 16.45 -1.47 -6.29
CA GLN A 41 15.68 -1.45 -7.52
C GLN A 41 16.12 -2.58 -8.45
N ASP A 42 15.18 -3.46 -8.76
CA ASP A 42 15.34 -4.54 -9.73
C ASP A 42 14.31 -4.36 -10.86
N GLY A 43 14.76 -3.80 -11.99
CA GLY A 43 13.88 -3.49 -13.11
C GLY A 43 12.77 -2.49 -12.73
N ASP A 44 11.52 -2.96 -12.68
CA ASP A 44 10.32 -2.19 -12.30
C ASP A 44 9.96 -2.29 -10.81
N GLN A 45 10.68 -3.11 -10.05
CA GLN A 45 10.42 -3.32 -8.63
C GLN A 45 11.32 -2.39 -7.80
N PHE A 46 10.71 -1.66 -6.88
CA PHE A 46 11.40 -0.78 -5.94
C PHE A 46 11.06 -1.26 -4.54
N TYR A 47 12.07 -1.63 -3.76
CA TYR A 47 11.92 -2.14 -2.39
C TYR A 47 12.67 -1.26 -1.42
N TRP A 48 12.05 -0.94 -0.28
CA TRP A 48 12.73 -0.25 0.80
C TRP A 48 13.73 -1.19 1.47
N ASP A 49 14.94 -0.69 1.76
CA ASP A 49 15.95 -1.44 2.53
C ASP A 49 15.49 -1.66 3.98
N LEU A 50 14.77 -0.67 4.52
CA LEU A 50 14.11 -0.75 5.82
C LEU A 50 12.67 -0.22 5.70
N PRO A 51 11.68 -1.09 5.43
CA PRO A 51 10.27 -0.71 5.40
C PRO A 51 9.78 -0.22 6.77
N VAL A 52 8.90 0.79 6.78
CA VAL A 52 8.22 1.29 7.98
C VAL A 52 6.71 1.19 7.77
N ALA A 53 5.96 0.90 8.83
CA ALA A 53 4.51 0.84 8.78
C ALA A 53 3.92 2.20 8.40
N ASP A 54 3.16 2.23 7.31
CA ASP A 54 2.40 3.42 6.90
C ASP A 54 1.11 3.53 7.71
N ILE A 55 0.53 2.39 8.10
CA ILE A 55 -0.69 2.31 8.92
C ILE A 55 -0.40 1.48 10.16
N VAL A 56 -0.74 2.03 11.33
CA VAL A 56 -0.87 1.31 12.60
C VAL A 56 -2.19 1.77 13.20
N ALA A 57 -3.21 0.92 13.15
CA ALA A 57 -4.56 1.25 13.58
C ALA A 57 -5.05 0.30 14.67
N THR A 58 -5.67 0.86 15.70
CA THR A 58 -6.56 0.18 16.65
C THR A 58 -8.00 0.46 16.24
N ASN A 59 -8.91 -0.51 16.40
CA ASN A 59 -10.29 -0.42 15.91
C ASN A 59 -10.34 0.00 14.42
N PRO A 60 -9.77 -0.80 13.50
CA PRO A 60 -9.56 -0.40 12.10
C PRO A 60 -10.84 -0.23 11.26
N GLY A 61 -11.99 -0.69 11.74
CA GLY A 61 -13.30 -0.50 11.12
C GLY A 61 -13.77 -1.68 10.27
N THR A 62 -15.08 -1.97 10.36
CA THR A 62 -15.76 -3.00 9.55
C THR A 62 -16.39 -2.47 8.26
N ALA A 63 -16.49 -1.14 8.14
CA ALA A 63 -16.84 -0.45 6.90
C ALA A 63 -15.59 -0.09 6.10
N LEU A 64 -15.78 0.39 4.86
CA LEU A 64 -14.69 0.88 4.02
C LEU A 64 -13.94 2.01 4.73
N VAL A 65 -12.63 1.85 4.88
CA VAL A 65 -11.72 2.89 5.36
C VAL A 65 -10.64 3.14 4.31
N VAL A 66 -10.53 4.39 3.87
CA VAL A 66 -9.47 4.84 2.97
C VAL A 66 -8.17 4.98 3.77
N ARG A 67 -7.09 4.35 3.29
CA ARG A 67 -5.76 4.38 3.90
C ARG A 67 -4.78 5.04 2.94
N THR A 68 -4.18 6.15 3.35
CA THR A 68 -3.05 6.76 2.63
C THR A 68 -1.76 6.02 2.95
N LEU A 69 -0.94 5.74 1.94
CA LEU A 69 0.31 5.00 2.01
C LEU A 69 1.49 5.90 1.58
N PRO A 70 2.02 6.76 2.48
CA PRO A 70 3.08 7.73 2.16
C PRO A 70 4.40 7.13 1.69
N SER A 71 4.57 5.81 1.73
CA SER A 71 5.76 5.09 1.26
C SER A 71 5.62 4.56 -0.17
N THR A 72 4.56 4.94 -0.89
CA THR A 72 4.39 4.76 -2.35
C THR A 72 4.58 6.10 -3.09
N PRO A 73 4.72 6.15 -4.42
CA PRO A 73 4.82 7.42 -5.14
C PRO A 73 3.49 8.21 -5.23
N LEU A 74 3.53 9.50 -4.91
CA LEU A 74 2.40 10.43 -5.09
C LEU A 74 2.22 10.81 -6.56
N GLY A 75 0.97 11.00 -6.99
CA GLY A 75 0.61 11.40 -8.35
C GLY A 75 0.64 10.26 -9.36
N LEU A 76 0.94 9.03 -8.91
CA LEU A 76 1.05 7.84 -9.75
C LEU A 76 0.21 6.71 -9.18
N ARG A 77 -0.36 5.91 -10.08
CA ARG A 77 -1.01 4.65 -9.75
C ARG A 77 0.03 3.54 -9.90
N VAL A 78 0.38 2.89 -8.79
CA VAL A 78 1.39 1.82 -8.74
C VAL A 78 0.82 0.58 -8.07
N ALA A 79 1.44 -0.58 -8.31
CA ALA A 79 1.16 -1.79 -7.53
C ALA A 79 2.00 -1.74 -6.26
N ALA A 80 1.38 -1.43 -5.12
CA ALA A 80 2.07 -1.43 -3.83
C ALA A 80 2.24 -2.87 -3.34
N VAL A 81 3.47 -3.23 -2.94
CA VAL A 81 3.79 -4.50 -2.30
C VAL A 81 3.68 -4.29 -0.81
N LEU A 82 2.68 -4.91 -0.18
CA LEU A 82 2.28 -4.65 1.20
C LEU A 82 2.58 -5.87 2.07
N SER A 83 3.15 -5.66 3.25
CA SER A 83 2.98 -6.56 4.38
C SER A 83 1.77 -6.10 5.18
N VAL A 84 0.75 -6.95 5.26
CA VAL A 84 -0.47 -6.68 6.00
C VAL A 84 -0.52 -7.64 7.18
N VAL A 85 -0.68 -7.11 8.38
CA VAL A 85 -0.80 -7.89 9.62
C VAL A 85 -1.99 -7.37 10.40
N GLY A 86 -2.82 -8.28 10.91
CA GLY A 86 -3.92 -7.92 11.79
C GLY A 86 -4.00 -8.86 12.98
N GLY A 87 -4.56 -8.35 14.06
CA GLY A 87 -4.70 -9.07 15.31
C GLY A 87 -6.04 -8.76 15.98
N ALA A 88 -6.64 -9.77 16.60
CA ALA A 88 -7.75 -9.63 17.51
C ALA A 88 -7.39 -10.41 18.79
N PRO A 89 -6.99 -9.72 19.88
CA PRO A 89 -6.50 -10.36 21.10
C PRO A 89 -7.62 -10.95 21.96
N THR A 90 -8.86 -10.52 21.75
CA THR A 90 -10.06 -11.12 22.34
C THR A 90 -10.68 -12.11 21.36
N ALA A 91 -11.38 -13.13 21.88
CA ALA A 91 -12.03 -14.12 21.03
C ALA A 91 -13.05 -13.45 20.09
N THR A 92 -12.80 -13.50 18.78
CA THR A 92 -13.65 -12.87 17.76
C THR A 92 -14.40 -13.89 16.90
N ASN A 93 -15.51 -13.46 16.31
CA ASN A 93 -16.31 -14.26 15.38
C ASN A 93 -15.48 -14.85 14.23
N VAL A 94 -15.88 -16.05 13.81
CA VAL A 94 -15.25 -16.84 12.75
C VAL A 94 -16.17 -16.87 11.53
N PRO A 95 -15.66 -16.71 10.29
CA PRO A 95 -14.29 -16.33 9.93
C PRO A 95 -14.00 -14.82 10.11
N ALA A 96 -12.73 -14.48 10.35
CA ALA A 96 -12.26 -13.10 10.39
C ALA A 96 -11.42 -12.82 9.12
N GLY A 97 -11.65 -11.71 8.44
CA GLY A 97 -10.95 -11.35 7.22
C GLY A 97 -10.30 -9.98 7.34
N ILE A 98 -9.11 -9.84 6.75
CA ILE A 98 -8.46 -8.56 6.48
C ILE A 98 -8.56 -8.31 4.98
N TYR A 99 -9.07 -7.14 4.63
CA TYR A 99 -9.32 -6.74 3.26
C TYR A 99 -8.51 -5.49 2.97
N VAL A 100 -7.68 -5.52 1.95
CA VAL A 100 -6.99 -4.38 1.37
C VAL A 100 -7.15 -4.47 -0.14
N TRP A 101 -7.70 -3.44 -0.76
CA TRP A 101 -8.00 -3.48 -2.18
C TRP A 101 -7.85 -2.12 -2.85
N ASP A 102 -7.86 -2.18 -4.18
CA ASP A 102 -7.72 -1.04 -5.07
C ASP A 102 -8.93 -0.09 -4.99
N PRO A 103 -8.73 1.22 -4.74
CA PRO A 103 -9.83 2.18 -4.70
C PRO A 103 -10.64 2.31 -5.99
N ALA A 104 -10.11 1.86 -7.14
CA ALA A 104 -10.86 1.82 -8.40
C ALA A 104 -11.92 0.70 -8.44
N ILE A 105 -11.90 -0.24 -7.49
CA ILE A 105 -12.91 -1.30 -7.37
C ILE A 105 -14.06 -0.78 -6.50
N ASN A 106 -15.23 -0.60 -7.12
CA ASN A 106 -16.43 -0.07 -6.47
C ASN A 106 -17.15 -1.08 -5.56
N SER A 107 -16.94 -2.38 -5.78
CA SER A 107 -17.55 -3.43 -4.97
C SER A 107 -16.77 -3.60 -3.66
N THR A 108 -17.45 -3.42 -2.52
CA THR A 108 -16.83 -3.70 -1.21
C THR A 108 -16.73 -5.22 -1.02
N PRO A 109 -15.55 -5.77 -0.69
CA PRO A 109 -15.38 -7.19 -0.42
C PRO A 109 -16.33 -7.69 0.68
N THR A 110 -16.80 -8.93 0.59
CA THR A 110 -17.61 -9.56 1.65
C THR A 110 -16.98 -10.87 2.10
N LEU A 111 -17.26 -11.26 3.34
CA LEU A 111 -16.80 -12.53 3.90
C LEU A 111 -17.40 -13.71 3.13
N GLY A 112 -16.59 -14.73 2.83
CA GLY A 112 -17.04 -15.92 2.09
C GLY A 112 -17.25 -15.74 0.58
N ALA A 113 -17.16 -14.51 0.05
CA ALA A 113 -17.06 -14.29 -1.39
C ALA A 113 -15.59 -14.47 -1.81
N GLY A 114 -15.24 -15.65 -2.32
CA GLY A 114 -13.87 -16.07 -2.65
C GLY A 114 -13.12 -15.28 -3.74
N GLY A 115 -13.40 -13.99 -3.92
CA GLY A 115 -12.81 -13.15 -4.98
C GLY A 115 -11.98 -11.95 -4.52
N VAL A 116 -12.04 -11.51 -3.26
CA VAL A 116 -11.38 -10.24 -2.84
C VAL A 116 -10.90 -10.25 -1.38
N VAL A 117 -10.50 -11.42 -0.83
CA VAL A 117 -9.90 -11.47 0.50
C VAL A 117 -8.38 -11.38 0.38
N THR A 118 -7.77 -10.44 1.11
CA THR A 118 -6.30 -10.33 1.18
C THR A 118 -5.73 -11.39 2.12
N ILE A 119 -6.31 -11.54 3.32
CA ILE A 119 -5.92 -12.53 4.33
C ILE A 119 -7.18 -12.98 5.08
N GLU A 120 -7.43 -14.29 5.17
CA GLU A 120 -8.57 -14.87 5.90
C GLU A 120 -8.10 -15.83 7.00
N PRO A 121 -7.83 -15.37 8.24
CA PRO A 121 -7.67 -16.29 9.35
C PRO A 121 -8.95 -17.07 9.63
N TYR A 122 -8.82 -18.38 9.59
CA TYR A 122 -9.86 -19.32 10.00
C TYR A 122 -9.45 -20.05 11.28
N SER A 123 -10.36 -20.15 12.24
CA SER A 123 -10.21 -21.03 13.41
C SER A 123 -11.54 -21.74 13.66
N ALA A 124 -11.51 -23.00 14.08
CA ALA A 124 -12.74 -23.75 14.31
C ALA A 124 -13.54 -23.25 15.53
N ASN A 125 -12.90 -22.47 16.43
CA ASN A 125 -13.48 -21.96 17.67
C ASN A 125 -13.06 -20.51 17.87
N ALA A 126 -13.88 -19.71 18.55
CA ALA A 126 -13.55 -18.34 18.91
C ALA A 126 -12.26 -18.32 19.76
N SER A 127 -11.22 -17.65 19.24
CA SER A 127 -9.87 -17.60 19.81
C SER A 127 -9.26 -16.25 19.47
N PRO A 128 -8.25 -15.77 20.22
CA PRO A 128 -7.36 -14.74 19.71
C PRO A 128 -6.83 -15.14 18.34
N LEU A 129 -6.83 -14.20 17.39
CA LEU A 129 -6.39 -14.44 16.02
C LEU A 129 -5.33 -13.41 15.64
N TYR A 130 -4.23 -13.89 15.09
CA TYR A 130 -3.20 -13.08 14.49
C TYR A 130 -2.88 -13.65 13.12
N ALA A 131 -2.95 -12.82 12.10
CA ALA A 131 -2.67 -13.23 10.74
C ALA A 131 -1.91 -12.15 10.00
N GLY A 132 -1.01 -12.58 9.14
CA GLY A 132 -0.22 -11.68 8.33
C GLY A 132 0.18 -12.34 7.03
N GLY A 133 0.43 -11.51 6.03
CA GLY A 133 0.80 -11.96 4.71
C GLY A 133 1.25 -10.80 3.85
N GLN A 134 1.89 -11.13 2.73
CA GLN A 134 2.21 -10.17 1.71
C GLN A 134 1.14 -10.17 0.61
N THR A 135 0.79 -9.00 0.13
CA THR A 135 -0.13 -8.83 -1.00
C THR A 135 0.34 -7.71 -1.92
N VAL A 136 -0.18 -7.69 -3.14
CA VAL A 136 0.05 -6.60 -4.08
C VAL A 136 -1.27 -5.94 -4.40
N VAL A 137 -1.38 -4.64 -4.14
CA VAL A 137 -2.62 -3.86 -4.32
C VAL A 137 -2.32 -2.59 -5.09
N MET A 138 -3.14 -2.27 -6.08
CA MET A 138 -3.01 -1.02 -6.82
C MET A 138 -3.42 0.17 -5.94
N THR A 139 -2.60 1.23 -5.94
CA THR A 139 -2.96 2.52 -5.35
C THR A 139 -3.79 3.36 -6.32
N ASN A 140 -4.44 4.41 -5.80
CA ASN A 140 -4.82 5.55 -6.64
C ASN A 140 -3.66 6.59 -6.70
N THR A 141 -3.84 7.66 -7.47
CA THR A 141 -2.84 8.74 -7.63
C THR A 141 -2.64 9.57 -6.36
N SER A 142 -3.48 9.40 -5.34
CA SER A 142 -3.35 10.02 -4.02
C SER A 142 -2.66 9.10 -3.00
N GLN A 143 -1.98 8.04 -3.45
CA GLN A 143 -1.31 7.04 -2.60
C GLN A 143 -2.29 6.25 -1.71
N GLN A 144 -3.54 6.05 -2.12
CA GLN A 144 -4.54 5.40 -1.27
C GLN A 144 -4.84 3.96 -1.68
N VAL A 145 -5.20 3.17 -0.67
CA VAL A 145 -5.89 1.87 -0.80
C VAL A 145 -7.14 1.88 0.07
N ASN A 146 -8.10 1.01 -0.24
CA ASN A 146 -9.23 0.75 0.64
C ASN A 146 -8.90 -0.41 1.58
N SER A 147 -9.41 -0.33 2.81
CA SER A 147 -9.27 -1.41 3.79
C SER A 147 -10.54 -1.61 4.61
N LYS A 148 -10.70 -2.81 5.15
CA LYS A 148 -11.60 -3.12 6.26
C LYS A 148 -11.20 -4.43 6.92
N VAL A 149 -11.79 -4.72 8.07
CA VAL A 149 -11.71 -6.02 8.73
C VAL A 149 -13.11 -6.59 9.00
N SER A 150 -13.25 -7.90 9.17
CA SER A 150 -14.55 -8.49 9.53
C SER A 150 -15.01 -8.13 10.95
N VAL A 151 -14.06 -7.91 11.87
CA VAL A 151 -14.33 -7.60 13.27
C VAL A 151 -13.43 -6.46 13.71
N SER A 152 -13.97 -5.46 14.38
CA SER A 152 -13.23 -4.28 14.83
C SER A 152 -13.66 -3.89 16.25
N GLY A 153 -12.96 -4.43 17.25
CA GLY A 153 -13.07 -4.03 18.65
C GLY A 153 -12.00 -3.01 19.04
N SER A 154 -12.02 -2.54 20.29
CA SER A 154 -11.03 -1.58 20.83
C SER A 154 -9.59 -2.06 20.63
N ASP A 155 -9.37 -3.37 20.77
CA ASP A 155 -8.04 -3.98 20.78
C ASP A 155 -7.71 -4.69 19.46
N THR A 156 -8.62 -4.63 18.47
CA THR A 156 -8.32 -5.13 17.13
C THR A 156 -7.29 -4.23 16.49
N SER A 157 -6.22 -4.82 15.96
CA SER A 157 -5.13 -4.11 15.30
C SER A 157 -5.07 -4.41 13.80
N LEU A 158 -4.63 -3.40 13.05
CA LEU A 158 -4.24 -3.53 11.65
C LEU A 158 -2.95 -2.74 11.42
N THR A 159 -1.96 -3.41 10.86
CA THR A 159 -0.70 -2.83 10.42
C THR A 159 -0.54 -3.07 8.93
N ILE A 160 -0.27 -1.99 8.17
CA ILE A 160 0.05 -2.07 6.74
C ILE A 160 1.41 -1.41 6.55
N THR A 161 2.36 -2.19 6.06
CA THR A 161 3.71 -1.75 5.73
C THR A 161 3.90 -1.84 4.23
N VAL A 162 4.30 -0.75 3.60
CA VAL A 162 4.72 -0.78 2.20
C VAL A 162 6.15 -1.30 2.17
N ILE A 163 6.34 -2.51 1.66
CA ILE A 163 7.68 -3.10 1.45
C ILE A 163 8.30 -2.47 0.21
N GLY A 164 7.48 -2.15 -0.79
CA GLY A 164 7.92 -1.62 -2.05
C GLY A 164 6.76 -1.34 -2.99
N TRP A 165 7.07 -1.07 -4.25
CA TRP A 165 6.07 -0.92 -5.29
C TRP A 165 6.62 -1.35 -6.65
N ILE A 166 5.69 -1.67 -7.55
CA ILE A 166 5.97 -2.00 -8.95
C ILE A 166 5.55 -0.82 -9.80
N ASP A 167 6.47 -0.35 -10.64
CA ASP A 167 6.31 0.83 -11.44
C ASP A 167 6.81 0.65 -12.87
N ARG A 168 5.86 0.57 -13.82
CA ARG A 168 6.16 0.31 -15.24
C ARG A 168 6.63 1.56 -16.00
N ARG A 169 6.59 2.75 -15.38
CA ARG A 169 7.19 4.01 -15.88
C ARG A 169 6.79 4.37 -17.31
N GLY A 170 5.49 4.26 -17.62
CA GLY A 170 4.93 4.65 -18.91
C GLY A 170 5.19 3.67 -20.05
N ARG A 171 5.47 2.40 -19.76
CA ARG A 171 5.59 1.34 -20.78
C ARG A 171 4.25 0.76 -21.25
N ASP A 172 3.16 1.09 -20.59
CA ASP A 172 1.81 0.56 -20.88
C ASP A 172 0.90 1.59 -21.56
N SER A 173 1.46 2.68 -22.08
CA SER A 173 0.75 3.78 -22.75
C SER A 173 1.01 3.80 -24.23
#